data_AF-A0A250IYE5-F1
#
_entry.id   AF-A0A250IYE5-F1
#
_cell.length_a   1.000
_cell.length_b   1.000
_cell.length_c   1.000
_cell.angle_alpha   90.00
_cell.angle_beta   90.00
_cell.angle_gamma   90.00
#
_symmetry.space_group_name_H-M   'P 1'
#
loop_
_entity.id
_entity.type
_entity.pdbx_description
1 polymer ?
#
loop_
_entity_poly.entity_id
_entity_poly.type
_entity_poly.pdbx_seq_one_letter_code
_entity_poly.pdbx_strand_id
1 'polypeptide(L)'
;MDPFVRRLVERLHDPAQPLSRNRHFHTFDTPEGRMALKVFRRLNSIHRDILACVKEGRRARLFRHVNDEGEHRIELHFERIAGRRVSHLKAAELELLARLPGVRDALEGDL
;
A
#
# COMPACT_ATOMS: atom_id res chain seq x y z
N MET A 1 -0.78 8.63 -11.54
CA MET A 1 -2.07 8.56 -10.82
C MET A 1 -2.74 9.91 -10.94
N ASP A 2 -4.06 9.95 -11.10
CA ASP A 2 -4.80 11.21 -11.10
C ASP A 2 -4.59 11.99 -9.77
N PRO A 3 -4.29 13.31 -9.79
CA PRO A 3 -4.02 14.08 -8.58
C PRO A 3 -5.18 14.15 -7.58
N PHE A 4 -6.44 14.11 -8.06
CA PHE A 4 -7.60 14.11 -7.19
C PHE A 4 -7.74 12.77 -6.47
N VAL A 5 -7.57 11.64 -7.18
CA VAL A 5 -7.50 10.30 -6.58
C VAL A 5 -6.39 10.23 -5.54
N ARG A 6 -5.20 10.76 -5.83
CA ARG A 6 -4.07 10.78 -4.88
C ARG A 6 -4.45 11.47 -3.58
N ARG A 7 -5.01 12.68 -3.64
CA ARG A 7 -5.45 13.44 -2.46
C ARG A 7 -6.52 12.72 -1.66
N LEU A 8 -7.46 12.05 -2.32
CA LEU A 8 -8.46 11.23 -1.63
C LEU A 8 -7.81 10.07 -0.86
N VAL A 9 -6.82 9.39 -1.45
CA VAL A 9 -6.09 8.31 -0.76
C VAL A 9 -5.30 8.85 0.43
N GLU A 10 -4.61 9.98 0.27
CA GLU A 10 -3.87 10.63 1.37
C GLU A 10 -4.81 10.99 2.53
N ARG A 11 -5.97 11.61 2.24
CA ARG A 11 -6.98 11.92 3.26
C ARG A 11 -7.64 10.70 3.90
N LEU A 12 -7.70 9.56 3.20
CA LEU A 12 -8.18 8.30 3.79
C LEU A 12 -7.20 7.71 4.81
N HIS A 13 -5.91 8.01 4.68
CA HIS A 13 -4.86 7.59 5.61
C HIS A 13 -4.56 8.62 6.72
N ASP A 14 -5.12 9.83 6.65
CA ASP A 14 -4.91 10.87 7.66
C ASP A 14 -5.58 10.51 9.00
N PRO A 15 -4.80 10.27 10.07
CA PRO A 15 -5.35 9.91 11.37
C PRO A 15 -6.03 11.08 12.09
N ALA A 16 -5.70 12.34 11.74
CA ALA A 16 -6.28 13.52 12.38
C ALA A 16 -7.70 13.80 11.87
N GLN A 17 -7.98 13.49 10.59
CA GLN A 17 -9.28 13.73 9.97
C GLN A 17 -9.69 12.60 9.01
N PRO A 18 -10.08 11.42 9.54
CA PRO A 18 -10.35 10.27 8.70
C PRO A 18 -11.59 10.51 7.82
N LEU A 19 -11.40 10.45 6.50
CA LEU A 19 -12.51 10.39 5.55
C LEU A 19 -13.29 9.07 5.76
N SER A 20 -14.54 9.18 6.20
CA SER A 20 -15.45 8.03 6.24
C SER A 20 -16.25 7.93 4.95
N ARG A 21 -16.27 6.74 4.34
CA ARG A 21 -17.14 6.45 3.18
C ARG A 21 -18.60 6.73 3.49
N ASN A 22 -19.08 6.26 4.65
CA ASN A 22 -20.50 6.37 4.99
C ASN A 22 -20.90 7.83 5.22
N ARG A 23 -19.98 8.68 5.69
CA ARG A 23 -20.21 10.12 5.86
C ARG A 23 -20.12 10.90 4.55
N HIS A 24 -19.30 10.45 3.61
CA HIS A 24 -19.02 11.14 2.34
C HIS A 24 -19.45 10.28 1.15
N PHE A 25 -20.66 9.71 1.20
CA PHE A 25 -21.13 8.75 0.20
C PHE A 25 -20.99 9.30 -1.23
N HIS A 26 -21.47 10.52 -1.49
CA HIS A 26 -21.40 11.15 -2.82
C HIS A 26 -19.98 11.31 -3.35
N THR A 27 -18.99 11.58 -2.47
CA THR A 27 -17.58 11.65 -2.86
C THR A 27 -17.05 10.30 -3.35
N PHE A 28 -17.57 9.20 -2.81
CA PHE A 28 -17.11 7.85 -3.11
C PHE A 28 -17.98 7.10 -4.13
N ASP A 29 -19.07 7.70 -4.60
CA ASP A 29 -19.92 7.16 -5.66
C ASP A 29 -19.40 7.50 -7.08
N THR A 30 -18.49 8.48 -7.18
CA THR A 30 -17.82 8.82 -8.45
C THR A 30 -16.80 7.76 -8.87
N PRO A 31 -16.41 7.68 -10.17
CA PRO A 31 -15.33 6.81 -10.63
C PRO A 31 -14.02 7.02 -9.86
N GLU A 32 -13.64 8.28 -9.61
CA GLU A 32 -12.42 8.67 -8.90
C GLU A 32 -12.49 8.26 -7.42
N GLY A 33 -13.63 8.45 -6.77
CA GLY A 33 -13.86 8.05 -5.40
C GLY A 33 -13.78 6.53 -5.23
N ARG A 34 -14.40 5.77 -6.13
CA ARG A 34 -14.29 4.30 -6.17
C ARG A 34 -12.86 3.84 -6.40
N MET A 35 -12.12 4.52 -7.28
CA MET A 35 -10.70 4.25 -7.52
C MET A 35 -9.87 4.50 -6.26
N ALA A 36 -10.09 5.63 -5.57
CA ALA A 36 -9.39 5.95 -4.32
C ALA A 36 -9.62 4.88 -3.24
N LEU A 37 -10.86 4.41 -3.06
CA LEU A 37 -11.16 3.31 -2.13
C LEU A 37 -10.46 2.00 -2.51
N LYS A 38 -10.40 1.68 -3.82
CA LYS A 38 -9.70 0.48 -4.30
C LYS A 38 -8.21 0.56 -3.98
N VAL A 39 -7.58 1.70 -4.26
CA VAL A 39 -6.16 1.94 -3.96
C VAL A 39 -5.94 1.87 -2.44
N PHE A 40 -6.69 2.62 -1.65
CA PHE A 40 -6.59 2.64 -0.19
C PHE A 40 -6.68 1.25 0.44
N ARG A 41 -7.67 0.43 0.05
CA ARG A 41 -7.83 -0.94 0.58
C ARG A 41 -6.65 -1.82 0.22
N ARG A 42 -6.17 -1.72 -1.03
CA ARG A 42 -5.01 -2.50 -1.48
C ARG A 42 -3.74 -2.07 -0.73
N LEU A 43 -3.48 -0.77 -0.58
CA LEU A 43 -2.32 -0.26 0.16
C LEU A 43 -2.36 -0.68 1.63
N ASN A 44 -3.52 -0.59 2.30
CA ASN A 44 -3.68 -1.10 3.67
C ASN A 44 -3.42 -2.61 3.78
N SER A 45 -3.88 -3.38 2.79
CA SER A 45 -3.65 -4.82 2.76
C SER A 45 -2.16 -5.13 2.60
N ILE A 46 -1.43 -4.40 1.75
CA ILE A 46 0.02 -4.57 1.59
C ILE A 46 0.76 -4.09 2.84
N HIS A 47 0.36 -2.96 3.42
CA HIS A 47 0.94 -2.40 4.63
C HIS A 47 0.90 -3.39 5.80
N ARG A 48 -0.26 -4.00 6.06
CA ARG A 48 -0.41 -5.02 7.11
C ARG A 48 0.54 -6.21 6.90
N ASP A 49 0.66 -6.66 5.66
CA ASP A 49 1.54 -7.76 5.30
C ASP A 49 3.02 -7.40 5.48
N ILE A 50 3.43 -6.19 5.08
CA ILE A 50 4.80 -5.69 5.31
C ILE A 50 5.10 -5.65 6.81
N LEU A 51 4.20 -5.09 7.63
CA LEU A 51 4.38 -5.04 9.07
C LEU A 51 4.39 -6.44 9.70
N ALA A 52 3.63 -7.38 9.16
CA ALA A 52 3.69 -8.78 9.58
C ALA A 52 5.06 -9.38 9.27
N CYS A 53 5.62 -9.14 8.08
CA CYS A 53 6.97 -9.56 7.72
C CYS A 53 8.02 -8.97 8.68
N VAL A 54 7.96 -7.65 8.94
CA VAL A 54 8.87 -6.98 9.88
C VAL A 54 8.79 -7.60 11.28
N LYS A 55 7.58 -7.91 11.75
CA LYS A 55 7.36 -8.55 13.05
C LYS A 55 7.90 -9.99 13.09
N GLU A 56 7.86 -10.71 11.97
CA GLU A 56 8.42 -12.05 11.83
C GLU A 56 9.95 -12.04 11.69
N GLY A 57 10.55 -10.88 11.36
CA GLY A 57 11.99 -10.70 11.20
C GLY A 57 12.56 -11.58 10.09
N ARG A 58 13.67 -12.27 10.38
CA ARG A 58 14.37 -13.18 9.43
C ARG A 58 13.51 -14.29 8.82
N ARG A 59 12.29 -14.52 9.33
CA ARG A 59 11.33 -15.51 8.82
C ARG A 59 10.43 -14.98 7.71
N ALA A 60 10.61 -13.73 7.32
CA ALA A 60 9.94 -13.15 6.19
C ALA A 60 10.93 -12.35 5.35
N ARG A 61 10.70 -12.34 4.03
CA ARG A 61 11.57 -11.62 3.09
C ARG A 61 10.74 -10.68 2.25
N LEU A 62 11.30 -9.51 1.98
CA LEU A 62 10.71 -8.47 1.15
C LEU A 62 11.67 -8.21 0.01
N PHE A 63 11.14 -8.27 -1.21
CA PHE A 63 11.88 -7.93 -2.41
C PHE A 63 11.16 -6.82 -3.16
N ARG A 64 11.94 -5.87 -3.67
CA ARG A 64 11.47 -4.81 -4.57
C ARG A 64 12.15 -4.98 -5.92
N HIS A 65 11.35 -5.13 -6.95
CA HIS A 65 11.83 -5.12 -8.33
C HIS A 65 11.20 -3.96 -9.09
N VAL A 66 11.92 -3.44 -10.07
CA VAL A 66 11.42 -2.43 -11.01
C VAL A 66 11.58 -3.02 -12.41
N ASN A 67 10.51 -3.00 -13.21
CA ASN A 67 10.58 -3.40 -14.61
C ASN A 67 10.89 -2.20 -15.52
N ASP A 68 11.16 -2.46 -16.80
CA ASP A 68 11.51 -1.43 -17.79
C ASP A 68 10.36 -0.42 -18.04
N GLU A 69 9.13 -0.77 -17.67
CA GLU A 69 7.94 0.09 -17.78
C GLU A 69 7.70 0.96 -16.53
N GLY A 70 8.56 0.86 -15.51
CA GLY A 70 8.44 1.62 -14.27
C GLY A 70 7.37 1.10 -13.31
N GLU A 71 6.88 -0.13 -13.49
CA GLU A 71 6.11 -0.84 -12.49
C GLU A 71 7.02 -1.41 -11.40
N HIS A 72 6.59 -1.24 -10.16
CA HIS A 72 7.25 -1.78 -8.99
C HIS A 72 6.56 -3.06 -8.54
N ARG A 73 7.31 -4.14 -8.45
CA ARG A 73 6.85 -5.40 -7.88
C ARG A 73 7.36 -5.50 -6.44
N ILE A 74 6.42 -5.64 -5.50
CA ILE A 74 6.71 -6.01 -4.11
C ILE A 74 6.39 -7.48 -3.95
N GLU A 75 7.37 -8.24 -3.46
CA GLU A 75 7.24 -9.65 -3.16
C GLU A 75 7.51 -9.90 -1.68
N LEU A 76 6.54 -10.53 -1.01
CA LEU A 76 6.57 -10.86 0.41
C LEU A 76 6.53 -12.38 0.56
N HIS A 77 7.50 -12.92 1.27
CA HIS A 77 7.58 -14.35 1.59
C HIS A 77 7.28 -14.54 3.08
N PHE A 78 6.40 -15.49 3.39
CA PHE A 78 5.99 -15.82 4.75
C PHE A 78 6.36 -17.27 5.04
N GLU A 79 7.40 -17.52 5.82
CA GLU A 79 7.84 -18.89 6.12
C GLU A 79 6.78 -19.68 6.90
N ARG A 80 6.09 -19.04 7.87
CA ARG A 80 5.09 -19.69 8.73
C ARG A 80 4.00 -20.43 7.97
N ILE A 81 3.59 -19.87 6.83
CA ILE A 81 2.51 -20.41 6.00
C ILE A 81 3.02 -20.97 4.68
N ALA A 82 4.34 -21.07 4.49
CA ALA A 82 4.99 -21.39 3.22
C ALA A 82 4.38 -20.59 2.04
N GLY A 83 4.05 -19.33 2.29
CA GLY A 83 3.21 -18.51 1.42
C GLY A 83 4.00 -17.39 0.79
N ARG A 84 3.55 -16.96 -0.39
CA ARG A 84 4.09 -15.79 -1.08
C ARG A 84 2.97 -14.86 -1.52
N ARG A 85 3.17 -13.56 -1.33
CA ARG A 85 2.37 -12.51 -1.95
C ARG A 85 3.22 -11.73 -2.95
N VAL A 86 2.69 -11.50 -4.13
CA VAL A 86 3.28 -10.59 -5.13
C VAL A 86 2.27 -9.49 -5.43
N SER A 87 2.71 -8.23 -5.39
CA SER A 87 1.88 -7.06 -5.69
C SER A 87 2.60 -6.15 -6.67
N HIS A 88 1.91 -5.80 -7.76
CA HIS A 88 2.38 -4.83 -8.75
C HIS A 88 1.78 -3.45 -8.42
N LEU A 89 2.65 -2.45 -8.35
CA LEU A 89 2.34 -1.08 -7.98
C LEU A 89 2.95 -0.12 -8.99
N LYS A 90 2.19 0.90 -9.37
CA LYS A 90 2.75 2.04 -10.12
C LYS A 90 3.62 2.89 -9.20
N ALA A 91 4.54 3.68 -9.75
CA ALA A 91 5.40 4.60 -9.00
C ALA A 91 4.63 5.44 -7.96
N ALA A 92 3.54 6.09 -8.38
CA ALA A 92 2.72 6.91 -7.48
C ALA A 92 2.07 6.12 -6.33
N GLU A 93 1.77 4.83 -6.53
CA GLU A 93 1.19 3.98 -5.49
C GLU A 93 2.26 3.51 -4.49
N LEU A 94 3.47 3.23 -4.99
CA LEU A 94 4.62 2.94 -4.15
C LEU A 94 4.99 4.14 -3.27
N GLU A 95 4.95 5.36 -3.81
CA GLU A 95 5.17 6.58 -3.02
C GLU A 95 4.16 6.71 -1.88
N LEU A 96 2.88 6.45 -2.14
CA LEU A 96 1.83 6.48 -1.12
C LEU A 96 2.05 5.39 -0.07
N LEU A 97 2.42 4.18 -0.50
CA LEU A 97 2.71 3.05 0.38
C LEU A 97 3.91 3.34 1.30
N ALA A 98 4.99 3.90 0.77
CA ALA A 98 6.21 4.21 1.52
C ALA A 98 5.99 5.29 2.59
N ARG A 99 4.95 6.12 2.45
CA ARG A 99 4.56 7.11 3.47
C ARG A 99 3.79 6.50 4.65
N LEU A 100 3.35 5.23 4.54
CA LEU A 100 2.65 4.58 5.63
C LEU A 100 3.64 4.21 6.76
N PRO A 101 3.21 4.28 8.04
CA PRO A 101 4.10 4.04 9.18
C PRO A 101 4.81 2.69 9.11
N GLY A 102 6.12 2.70 9.29
CA GLY A 102 6.98 1.50 9.29
C GLY A 102 7.23 0.86 7.92
N VAL A 103 6.65 1.39 6.83
CA VAL A 103 6.86 0.81 5.50
C VAL A 103 8.18 1.26 4.89
N ARG A 104 8.53 2.55 5.00
CA ARG A 104 9.78 3.06 4.44
C ARG A 104 10.99 2.28 4.95
N ASP A 105 11.10 2.13 6.27
CA ASP A 105 12.20 1.41 6.90
C ASP A 105 12.24 -0.06 6.47
N ALA A 106 11.07 -0.69 6.31
CA ALA A 106 10.97 -2.08 5.83
C ALA A 106 11.34 -2.26 4.35
N LEU A 107 11.24 -1.20 3.54
CA LEU A 107 11.63 -1.21 2.13
C LEU A 107 13.10 -0.83 1.92
N GLU A 108 13.68 -0.05 2.83
CA GLU A 108 15.07 0.42 2.80
C GLU A 108 16.03 -0.53 3.57
N GLY A 109 15.52 -1.31 4.51
CA GLY A 109 16.28 -2.30 5.27
C GLY A 109 16.32 -3.67 4.60
N ASP A 110 17.45 -4.35 4.71
CA ASP A 110 17.52 -5.81 4.54
C ASP A 110 16.80 -6.46 5.74
N LEU A 111 15.67 -7.13 5.50
CA LEU A 111 14.93 -7.88 6.53
C LEU A 111 15.73 -9.05 7.11
#